data_AF-A0AAD8FP16-F1
#
_entry.id   AF-A0AAD8FP16-F1
#
_cell.length_a   1.000
_cell.length_b   1.000
_cell.length_c   1.000
_cell.angle_alpha   90.00
_cell.angle_beta   90.00
_cell.angle_gamma   90.00
#
_symmetry.space_group_name_H-M   'P 1'
#
loop_
_entity.id
_entity.type
_entity.pdbx_description
1 polymer ?
#
loop_
_entity_poly.entity_id
_entity_poly.type
_entity_poly.pdbx_seq_one_letter_code
_entity_poly.pdbx_strand_id
1 'polypeptide(L)'
;MGAGASSEEKHSRELEKKLKADADADARTVKLLLLGAGESGKSTIVKQMKIIHQDGYSKEECLEFIVIIYSNTLQSMMAIVKAMTTLSIGYGDPARQDDARKLLHLADTIDEGTMPKEMSDIISRLWKDSGIQACFDRASEYQLNDSAGYYLNELDRLVAPGYLPTEQGVLRSRVKTTGIIETQLGLKDLNFRLESYSSVYSKNIYLGKTHICNI
;
A
#
# COMPACT_ATOMS: atom_id res chain seq x y z
N MET A 1 -24.20 58.29 4.73
CA MET A 1 -24.24 57.27 3.66
C MET A 1 -22.99 56.42 3.79
N GLY A 2 -23.17 55.10 3.91
CA GLY A 2 -22.20 54.16 4.47
C GLY A 2 -20.94 53.96 3.63
N ALA A 3 -19.80 53.97 4.30
CA ALA A 3 -18.56 53.42 3.77
C ALA A 3 -18.78 51.91 3.56
N GLY A 4 -18.87 51.48 2.31
CA GLY A 4 -18.87 50.07 1.98
C GLY A 4 -17.55 49.46 2.46
N ALA A 5 -17.64 48.37 3.24
CA ALA A 5 -16.48 47.63 3.70
C ALA A 5 -15.50 47.41 2.54
N SER A 6 -14.22 47.76 2.75
CA SER A 6 -13.17 47.60 1.75
C SER A 6 -13.06 46.12 1.36
N SER A 7 -12.52 45.82 0.17
CA SER A 7 -12.33 44.42 -0.26
C SER A 7 -11.49 43.63 0.75
N GLU A 8 -10.56 44.29 1.43
CA GLU A 8 -9.72 43.71 2.48
C GLU A 8 -10.51 43.35 3.74
N GLU A 9 -11.41 44.23 4.19
CA GLU A 9 -12.28 43.93 5.34
C GLU A 9 -13.25 42.80 5.05
N LYS A 10 -13.75 42.70 3.81
CA LYS A 10 -14.61 41.59 3.39
C LYS A 10 -13.82 40.28 3.36
N HIS A 11 -12.61 40.30 2.81
CA HIS A 11 -11.74 39.13 2.76
C HIS A 11 -11.31 38.67 4.16
N SER A 12 -10.97 39.60 5.05
CA SER A 12 -10.64 39.31 6.45
C SER A 12 -11.80 38.64 7.20
N ARG A 13 -13.02 39.18 7.06
CA ARG A 13 -14.23 38.57 7.66
C ARG A 13 -14.53 37.18 7.10
N GLU A 14 -14.30 36.94 5.81
CA GLU A 14 -14.45 35.61 5.21
C GLU A 14 -13.42 34.62 5.75
N LEU A 15 -12.17 35.07 5.95
CA LEU A 15 -11.10 34.26 6.53
C LEU A 15 -11.40 33.89 7.98
N GLU A 16 -11.79 34.86 8.82
CA GLU A 16 -12.19 34.61 10.21
C GLU A 16 -13.37 33.63 10.31
N LYS A 17 -14.34 33.75 9.40
CA LYS A 17 -15.48 32.81 9.34
C LYS A 17 -15.03 31.39 8.98
N LYS A 18 -14.09 31.24 8.04
CA LYS A 18 -13.50 29.93 7.70
C LYS A 18 -12.71 29.36 8.87
N LEU A 19 -11.82 30.15 9.48
CA LEU A 19 -11.03 29.73 10.64
C LEU A 19 -11.89 29.25 11.80
N LYS A 20 -12.99 29.95 12.08
CA LYS A 20 -13.93 29.54 13.14
C LYS A 20 -14.65 28.23 12.78
N ALA A 21 -15.08 28.07 11.54
CA ALA A 21 -15.71 26.83 11.08
C ALA A 21 -14.73 25.64 11.14
N ASP A 22 -13.47 25.84 10.75
CA ASP A 22 -12.41 24.83 10.81
C ASP A 22 -12.08 24.46 12.26
N ALA A 23 -12.00 25.44 13.17
CA ALA A 23 -11.79 25.20 14.60
C ALA A 23 -12.93 24.39 15.24
N ASP A 24 -14.19 24.74 14.92
CA ASP A 24 -15.36 24.00 15.40
C ASP A 24 -15.41 22.56 14.84
N ALA A 25 -14.94 22.36 13.60
CA ALA A 25 -14.82 21.04 12.99
C ALA A 25 -13.69 20.21 13.61
N ASP A 26 -12.51 20.80 13.85
CA ASP A 26 -11.38 20.11 14.49
C ASP A 26 -11.69 19.77 15.95
N ALA A 27 -12.41 20.62 16.67
CA ALA A 27 -12.88 20.34 18.04
C ALA A 27 -13.83 19.13 18.13
N ARG A 28 -14.55 18.82 17.05
CA ARG A 28 -15.41 17.62 16.93
C ARG A 28 -14.69 16.42 16.30
N THR A 29 -13.41 16.56 15.97
CA THR A 29 -12.61 15.50 15.33
C THR A 29 -11.81 14.72 16.37
N VAL A 30 -12.01 13.41 16.43
CA VAL A 30 -11.21 12.50 17.24
C VAL A 30 -9.95 12.09 16.47
N LYS A 31 -8.77 12.49 16.97
CA LYS A 31 -7.47 12.15 16.36
C LYS A 31 -6.97 10.82 16.90
N LEU A 32 -6.72 9.86 16.02
CA LEU A 32 -6.23 8.52 16.32
C LEU A 32 -4.87 8.29 15.68
N LEU A 33 -3.89 7.88 16.48
CA LEU A 33 -2.52 7.62 16.04
C LEU A 33 -2.24 6.12 15.98
N LEU A 34 -1.88 5.61 14.80
CA LEU A 34 -1.48 4.21 14.61
C LEU A 34 0.06 4.09 14.60
N LEU A 35 0.61 3.50 15.66
CA LEU A 35 2.04 3.20 15.81
C LEU A 35 2.30 1.70 15.77
N GLY A 36 3.46 1.31 15.22
CA GLY A 36 3.89 -0.08 15.19
C GLY A 36 5.08 -0.29 14.26
N ALA A 37 5.74 -1.45 14.37
CA ALA A 37 6.84 -1.84 13.50
C ALA A 37 6.44 -1.84 12.00
N GLY A 38 7.42 -1.89 11.10
CA GLY A 38 7.14 -2.19 9.68
C GLY A 38 6.29 -3.46 9.58
N GLU A 39 5.34 -3.47 8.64
CA GLU A 39 4.49 -4.66 8.36
C GLU A 39 3.52 -5.06 9.48
N SER A 40 3.39 -4.28 10.56
CA SER A 40 2.48 -4.54 11.69
C SER A 40 0.97 -4.41 11.37
N GLY A 41 0.57 -4.30 10.10
CA GLY A 41 -0.85 -4.20 9.71
C GLY A 41 -1.51 -2.82 9.85
N LYS A 42 -0.77 -1.73 10.14
CA LYS A 42 -1.35 -0.37 10.29
C LYS A 42 -2.17 0.06 9.07
N SER A 43 -1.58 -0.07 7.88
CA SER A 43 -2.28 0.28 6.64
C SER A 43 -3.50 -0.62 6.42
N THR A 44 -3.43 -1.89 6.83
CA THR A 44 -4.57 -2.81 6.77
C THR A 44 -5.73 -2.35 7.64
N ILE A 45 -5.45 -1.84 8.85
CA ILE A 45 -6.47 -1.27 9.74
C ILE A 45 -7.15 -0.07 9.07
N VAL A 46 -6.37 0.85 8.49
CA VAL A 46 -6.93 2.01 7.77
C VAL A 46 -7.81 1.57 6.59
N LYS A 47 -7.35 0.61 5.80
CA LYS A 47 -8.12 0.05 4.68
C LYS A 47 -9.42 -0.64 5.14
N GLN A 48 -9.37 -1.39 6.24
CA GLN A 48 -10.56 -2.01 6.84
C GLN A 48 -11.58 -0.98 7.31
N MET A 49 -11.10 0.10 7.94
CA MET A 49 -11.99 1.16 8.40
C MET A 49 -12.71 1.84 7.23
N LYS A 50 -12.05 1.99 6.08
CA LYS A 50 -12.69 2.47 4.86
C LYS A 50 -13.78 1.50 4.36
N ILE A 51 -13.50 0.20 4.35
CA ILE A 51 -14.48 -0.82 3.94
C ILE A 51 -15.72 -0.80 4.83
N ILE A 52 -15.54 -0.71 6.14
CA ILE A 52 -16.63 -0.83 7.11
C ILE A 52 -17.43 0.48 7.23
N HIS A 53 -16.80 1.64 7.01
CA HIS A 53 -17.39 2.95 7.35
C HIS A 53 -17.50 3.96 6.19
N GLN A 54 -16.99 3.66 5.00
CA GLN A 54 -17.02 4.58 3.84
C GLN A 54 -17.43 3.87 2.53
N ASP A 55 -18.41 2.98 2.60
CA ASP A 55 -18.98 2.28 1.44
C ASP A 55 -17.97 1.50 0.57
N GLY A 56 -16.81 1.15 1.12
CA GLY A 56 -15.79 0.38 0.40
C GLY A 56 -14.88 1.22 -0.49
N TYR A 57 -14.38 0.57 -1.54
CA TYR A 57 -13.55 1.20 -2.56
C TYR A 57 -14.35 1.38 -3.85
N SER A 58 -14.28 2.56 -4.44
CA SER A 58 -14.90 2.78 -5.76
C SER A 58 -14.19 1.96 -6.84
N LYS A 59 -14.80 1.86 -8.02
CA LYS A 59 -14.16 1.17 -9.15
C LYS A 59 -12.87 1.87 -9.56
N GLU A 60 -12.88 3.20 -9.59
CA GLU A 60 -11.76 4.05 -9.94
C GLU A 60 -10.59 3.83 -8.96
N GLU A 61 -10.89 3.78 -7.66
CA GLU A 61 -9.88 3.48 -6.63
C GLU A 61 -9.34 2.06 -6.75
N CYS A 62 -10.21 1.08 -7.04
CA CYS A 62 -9.78 -0.29 -7.30
C CYS A 62 -8.81 -0.37 -8.48
N LEU A 63 -9.01 0.43 -9.54
CA LEU A 63 -8.10 0.46 -10.69
C LEU A 63 -6.70 0.97 -10.30
N GLU A 64 -6.59 1.93 -9.38
CA GLU A 64 -5.29 2.41 -8.88
C GLU A 64 -4.50 1.31 -8.16
N PHE A 65 -5.19 0.35 -7.53
CA PHE A 65 -4.54 -0.78 -6.87
C PHE A 65 -3.96 -1.82 -7.84
N ILE A 66 -4.33 -1.81 -9.12
CA ILE A 66 -3.80 -2.79 -10.10
C ILE A 66 -2.28 -2.68 -10.21
N VAL A 67 -1.77 -1.45 -10.35
CA VAL A 67 -0.34 -1.15 -10.48
C VAL A 67 0.43 -1.63 -9.24
N ILE A 68 -0.15 -1.39 -8.06
CA ILE A 68 0.42 -1.82 -6.77
C ILE A 68 0.45 -3.35 -6.68
N ILE A 69 -0.64 -4.02 -7.06
CA ILE A 69 -0.74 -5.48 -7.03
C ILE A 69 0.28 -6.09 -7.98
N TYR A 70 0.41 -5.60 -9.21
CA TYR A 70 1.42 -6.07 -10.15
C TYR A 70 2.85 -5.89 -9.63
N SER A 71 3.17 -4.71 -9.09
CA SER A 71 4.47 -4.45 -8.48
C SER A 71 4.74 -5.42 -7.30
N ASN A 72 3.74 -5.67 -6.44
CA ASN A 72 3.87 -6.62 -5.34
C ASN A 72 4.07 -8.06 -5.80
N THR A 73 3.37 -8.51 -6.84
CA THR A 73 3.53 -9.85 -7.43
C THR A 73 4.93 -10.04 -7.99
N LEU A 74 5.40 -9.07 -8.78
CA LEU A 74 6.74 -9.10 -9.37
C LEU A 74 7.83 -9.10 -8.29
N GLN A 75 7.76 -8.18 -7.33
CA GLN A 75 8.71 -8.11 -6.21
C GLN A 75 8.74 -9.40 -5.40
N SER A 76 7.59 -10.03 -5.19
CA SER A 76 7.49 -11.31 -4.47
C SER A 76 8.22 -12.43 -5.20
N MET A 77 7.98 -12.59 -6.51
CA MET A 77 8.69 -13.60 -7.30
C MET A 77 10.20 -13.33 -7.36
N MET A 78 10.61 -12.08 -7.56
CA MET A 78 12.04 -11.71 -7.54
C MET A 78 12.70 -12.00 -6.20
N ALA A 79 12.00 -11.78 -5.08
CA ALA A 79 12.52 -12.09 -3.75
C ALA A 79 12.75 -13.60 -3.58
N ILE A 80 11.81 -14.43 -4.03
CA ILE A 80 11.94 -15.89 -3.98
C ILE A 80 13.11 -16.37 -4.85
N VAL A 81 13.22 -15.86 -6.10
CA VAL A 81 14.32 -16.20 -7.02
C VAL A 81 15.69 -15.83 -6.42
N LYS A 82 15.80 -14.66 -5.79
CA LYS A 82 17.04 -14.25 -5.10
C LYS A 82 17.33 -15.15 -3.90
N ALA A 83 16.31 -15.48 -3.12
CA ALA A 83 16.43 -16.36 -1.95
C ALA A 83 16.86 -17.78 -2.33
N MET A 84 16.44 -18.31 -3.49
CA MET A 84 16.91 -19.63 -3.96
C MET A 84 18.44 -19.70 -4.06
N THR A 85 19.08 -18.62 -4.54
CA THR A 85 20.54 -18.56 -4.62
C THR A 85 21.16 -18.53 -3.22
N THR A 86 20.62 -17.72 -2.32
CA THR A 86 21.11 -17.61 -0.93
C THR A 86 20.96 -18.92 -0.14
N LEU A 87 19.83 -19.60 -0.32
CA LEU A 87 19.50 -20.85 0.38
C LEU A 87 20.04 -22.09 -0.34
N SER A 88 20.75 -21.91 -1.46
CA SER A 88 21.31 -22.98 -2.31
C SER A 88 20.25 -24.01 -2.75
N ILE A 89 19.06 -23.53 -3.11
CA ILE A 89 17.96 -24.36 -3.61
C ILE A 89 18.02 -24.38 -5.13
N GLY A 90 18.14 -25.57 -5.71
CA GLY A 90 18.08 -25.77 -7.16
C GLY A 90 16.65 -25.67 -7.69
N TYR A 91 16.51 -25.28 -8.96
CA TYR A 91 15.24 -25.38 -9.68
C TYR A 91 14.88 -26.85 -9.89
N GLY A 92 13.57 -27.15 -9.89
CA GLY A 92 13.07 -28.47 -10.25
C GLY A 92 13.30 -28.79 -11.73
N ASP A 93 13.05 -27.81 -12.59
CA ASP A 93 13.35 -27.84 -14.02
C ASP A 93 14.53 -26.89 -14.33
N PRO A 94 15.66 -27.38 -14.86
CA PRO A 94 16.80 -26.53 -15.24
C PRO A 94 16.44 -25.39 -16.20
N ALA A 95 15.42 -25.54 -17.05
CA ALA A 95 14.96 -24.47 -17.93
C ALA A 95 14.40 -23.25 -17.18
N ARG A 96 13.98 -23.43 -15.91
CA ARG A 96 13.51 -22.34 -15.06
C ARG A 96 14.63 -21.38 -14.65
N GLN A 97 15.88 -21.80 -14.70
CA GLN A 97 17.02 -20.91 -14.46
C GLN A 97 17.07 -19.78 -15.50
N ASP A 98 16.77 -20.06 -16.76
CA ASP A 98 16.73 -19.04 -17.81
C ASP A 98 15.49 -18.15 -17.70
N ASP A 99 14.34 -18.72 -17.29
CA ASP A 99 13.14 -17.93 -16.98
C ASP A 99 13.39 -16.94 -15.82
N ALA A 100 14.12 -17.35 -14.77
CA ALA A 100 14.50 -16.48 -13.66
C ALA A 100 15.41 -15.33 -14.11
N ARG A 101 16.41 -15.61 -14.96
CA ARG A 101 17.28 -14.56 -15.55
C ARG A 101 16.48 -13.56 -16.38
N LYS A 102 15.58 -14.06 -17.24
CA LYS A 102 14.70 -13.22 -18.06
C LYS A 102 13.80 -12.35 -17.19
N LEU A 103 13.22 -12.90 -16.13
CA LEU A 103 12.36 -12.14 -15.21
C LEU A 103 13.11 -10.95 -14.60
N LEU A 104 14.33 -11.17 -14.10
CA LEU A 104 15.15 -10.12 -13.50
C LEU A 104 15.48 -9.02 -14.51
N HIS A 105 15.85 -9.38 -15.74
CA HIS A 105 16.10 -8.41 -16.81
C HIS A 105 14.83 -7.63 -17.17
N LEU A 106 13.70 -8.31 -17.32
CA LEU A 106 12.42 -7.68 -17.63
C LEU A 106 12.02 -6.66 -16.56
N ALA A 107 12.20 -7.01 -15.28
CA ALA A 107 11.92 -6.13 -14.15
C ALA A 107 12.73 -4.83 -14.14
N ASP A 108 13.95 -4.84 -14.70
CA ASP A 108 14.80 -3.65 -14.80
C ASP A 108 14.46 -2.78 -16.02
N THR A 109 13.79 -3.34 -17.03
CA THR A 109 13.48 -2.66 -18.30
C THR A 109 12.06 -2.15 -18.45
N ILE A 110 11.11 -2.76 -17.74
CA ILE A 110 9.68 -2.48 -17.88
C ILE A 110 9.24 -1.45 -16.84
N ASP A 111 8.30 -0.58 -17.23
CA ASP A 111 7.69 0.40 -16.34
C ASP A 111 7.06 -0.28 -15.11
N GLU A 112 7.33 0.31 -13.93
CA GLU A 112 6.84 -0.23 -12.67
C GLU A 112 5.32 -0.36 -12.67
N GLY A 113 4.85 -1.53 -12.20
CA GLY A 113 3.43 -1.81 -12.03
C GLY A 113 2.67 -2.09 -13.34
N THR A 114 3.39 -2.49 -14.38
CA THR A 114 2.80 -3.19 -15.54
C THR A 114 3.04 -4.70 -15.44
N MET A 115 2.25 -5.48 -16.17
CA MET A 115 2.38 -6.94 -16.21
C MET A 115 2.20 -7.46 -17.65
N PRO A 116 3.22 -7.32 -18.52
CA PRO A 116 3.15 -7.83 -19.89
C PRO A 116 2.98 -9.35 -19.92
N LYS A 117 2.35 -9.87 -20.97
CA LYS A 117 2.07 -11.31 -21.12
C LYS A 117 3.33 -12.18 -20.98
N GLU A 118 4.46 -11.74 -21.53
CA GLU A 118 5.72 -12.48 -21.40
C GLU A 118 6.15 -12.62 -19.93
N MET A 119 6.02 -11.54 -19.15
CA MET A 119 6.34 -11.52 -17.72
C MET A 119 5.40 -12.43 -16.93
N SER A 120 4.09 -12.34 -17.15
CA SER A 120 3.12 -13.21 -16.46
C SER A 120 3.32 -14.68 -16.81
N ASP A 121 3.61 -15.00 -18.06
CA ASP A 121 3.89 -16.37 -18.50
C ASP A 121 5.15 -16.92 -17.82
N ILE A 122 6.20 -16.10 -17.65
CA ILE A 122 7.41 -16.45 -16.91
C ILE A 122 7.10 -16.69 -15.42
N ILE A 123 6.40 -15.77 -14.75
CA ILE A 123 6.05 -15.90 -13.33
C ILE A 123 5.19 -17.15 -13.11
N SER A 124 4.24 -17.45 -14.01
CA SER A 124 3.40 -18.66 -13.94
C SER A 124 4.22 -19.94 -14.01
N ARG A 125 5.22 -20.01 -14.91
CA ARG A 125 6.11 -21.17 -15.02
C ARG A 125 7.03 -21.31 -13.82
N LEU A 126 7.60 -20.21 -13.33
CA LEU A 126 8.44 -20.21 -12.13
C LEU A 126 7.64 -20.65 -10.91
N TRP A 127 6.43 -20.14 -10.72
CA TRP A 127 5.61 -20.49 -9.56
C TRP A 127 5.27 -21.98 -9.49
N LYS A 128 5.13 -22.65 -10.64
CA LYS A 128 4.89 -24.10 -10.72
C LYS A 128 6.13 -24.95 -10.50
N ASP A 129 7.33 -24.36 -10.45
CA ASP A 129 8.57 -25.10 -10.21
C ASP A 129 8.69 -25.58 -8.77
N SER A 130 9.11 -26.84 -8.58
CA SER A 130 9.23 -27.43 -7.25
C SER A 130 10.32 -26.78 -6.38
N GLY A 131 11.38 -26.26 -6.99
CA GLY A 131 12.43 -25.52 -6.28
C GLY A 131 11.94 -24.16 -5.79
N ILE A 132 11.15 -23.47 -6.61
CA ILE A 132 10.48 -22.21 -6.21
C ILE A 132 9.50 -22.47 -5.06
N GLN A 133 8.67 -23.51 -5.15
CA GLN A 133 7.75 -23.88 -4.07
C GLN A 133 8.50 -24.23 -2.77
N ALA A 134 9.57 -25.04 -2.85
CA ALA A 134 10.39 -25.37 -1.68
C ALA A 134 11.08 -24.15 -1.05
N CYS A 135 11.45 -23.15 -1.87
CA CYS A 135 11.97 -21.88 -1.39
C CYS A 135 10.89 -21.02 -0.72
N PHE A 136 9.67 -21.05 -1.26
CA PHE A 136 8.51 -20.37 -0.67
C PHE A 136 8.10 -20.95 0.68
N ASP A 137 8.18 -22.28 0.87
CA ASP A 137 7.93 -22.93 2.16
C ASP A 137 8.91 -22.47 3.26
N ARG A 138 10.09 -21.98 2.84
CA ARG A 138 11.13 -21.41 3.71
C ARG A 138 11.09 -19.88 3.75
N ALA A 139 9.96 -19.26 3.40
CA ALA A 139 9.80 -17.80 3.34
C ALA A 139 10.13 -17.08 4.66
N SER A 140 10.09 -17.77 5.81
CA SER A 140 10.52 -17.20 7.10
C SER A 140 12.03 -16.92 7.20
N GLU A 141 12.85 -17.49 6.31
CA GLU A 141 14.31 -17.31 6.30
C GLU A 141 14.77 -16.07 5.52
N TYR A 142 13.86 -15.37 4.84
CA TYR A 142 14.16 -14.16 4.09
C TYR A 142 12.98 -13.18 4.13
N GLN A 143 13.19 -11.95 3.67
CA GLN A 143 12.11 -10.96 3.62
C GLN A 143 11.21 -11.24 2.42
N LEU A 144 10.07 -11.88 2.66
CA LEU A 144 8.98 -12.03 1.70
C LEU A 144 7.72 -11.33 2.23
N ASN A 145 6.88 -10.86 1.31
CA ASN A 145 5.58 -10.31 1.70
C ASN A 145 4.61 -11.46 2.02
N ASP A 146 3.89 -11.39 3.14
CA ASP A 146 2.86 -12.36 3.52
C ASP A 146 1.78 -12.56 2.45
N SER A 147 1.52 -11.55 1.61
CA SER A 147 0.57 -11.66 0.50
C SER A 147 1.13 -12.28 -0.78
N ALA A 148 2.41 -12.67 -0.82
CA ALA A 148 3.05 -13.27 -1.99
C ALA A 148 2.28 -14.49 -2.50
N GLY A 149 1.98 -15.45 -1.62
CA GLY A 149 1.27 -16.67 -2.01
C GLY A 149 -0.13 -16.39 -2.58
N TYR A 150 -0.86 -15.40 -2.03
CA TYR A 150 -2.18 -15.03 -2.53
C TYR A 150 -2.11 -14.54 -3.99
N TYR A 151 -1.20 -13.62 -4.29
CA TYR A 151 -1.10 -13.07 -5.65
C TYR A 151 -0.52 -14.06 -6.66
N LEU A 152 0.48 -14.85 -6.26
CA LEU A 152 1.11 -15.83 -7.14
C LEU A 152 0.15 -16.98 -7.49
N ASN A 153 -0.68 -17.42 -6.53
CA ASN A 153 -1.72 -18.42 -6.78
C ASN A 153 -2.85 -17.90 -7.67
N GLU A 154 -3.14 -16.60 -7.62
CA GLU A 154 -4.20 -15.97 -8.39
C GLU A 154 -3.71 -15.27 -9.67
N LEU A 155 -2.47 -15.51 -10.10
CA LEU A 155 -1.86 -14.77 -11.21
C LEU A 155 -2.72 -14.73 -12.47
N ASP A 156 -3.33 -15.86 -12.85
CA ASP A 156 -4.20 -15.96 -14.03
C ASP A 156 -5.42 -15.02 -13.93
N ARG A 157 -5.94 -14.80 -12.72
CA ARG A 157 -7.02 -13.84 -12.44
C ARG A 157 -6.51 -12.40 -12.56
N LEU A 158 -5.31 -12.13 -12.04
CA LEU A 158 -4.72 -10.78 -12.04
C LEU A 158 -4.50 -10.26 -13.46
N VAL A 159 -4.13 -11.13 -14.40
CA VAL A 159 -3.83 -10.74 -15.80
C VAL A 159 -5.01 -10.92 -16.76
N ALA A 160 -6.18 -11.29 -16.24
CA ALA A 160 -7.37 -11.45 -17.05
C ALA A 160 -7.83 -10.10 -17.65
N PRO A 161 -8.34 -10.08 -18.90
CA PRO A 161 -8.91 -8.87 -19.47
C PRO A 161 -10.06 -8.33 -18.61
N GLY A 162 -10.02 -7.05 -18.27
CA GLY A 162 -11.02 -6.42 -17.41
C GLY A 162 -10.89 -6.77 -15.92
N TYR A 163 -9.73 -7.26 -15.48
CA TYR A 163 -9.45 -7.50 -14.06
C TYR A 163 -9.76 -6.26 -13.21
N LEU A 164 -10.53 -6.48 -12.14
CA LEU A 164 -10.80 -5.51 -11.10
C LEU A 164 -10.41 -6.13 -9.75
N PRO A 165 -9.56 -5.45 -8.95
CA PRO A 165 -9.21 -5.94 -7.62
C PRO A 165 -10.43 -6.13 -6.73
N THR A 166 -10.43 -7.24 -5.99
CA THR A 166 -11.39 -7.46 -4.90
C THR A 166 -10.94 -6.67 -3.67
N GLU A 167 -11.84 -6.41 -2.74
CA GLU A 167 -11.48 -5.81 -1.44
C GLU A 167 -10.37 -6.60 -0.74
N GLN A 168 -10.39 -7.94 -0.84
CA GLN A 168 -9.34 -8.78 -0.30
C GLN A 168 -7.99 -8.54 -0.98
N GLY A 169 -7.97 -8.35 -2.31
CA GLY A 169 -6.77 -7.93 -3.04
C GLY A 169 -6.30 -6.55 -2.59
N VAL A 170 -7.21 -5.58 -2.46
CA VAL A 170 -6.88 -4.23 -1.96
C VAL A 170 -6.31 -4.29 -0.54
N LEU A 171 -6.89 -5.08 0.36
CA LEU A 171 -6.41 -5.22 1.74
C LEU A 171 -5.02 -5.85 1.82
N ARG A 172 -4.75 -6.86 0.99
CA ARG A 172 -3.47 -7.58 0.94
C ARG A 172 -2.38 -6.82 0.19
N SER A 173 -2.73 -5.78 -0.57
CA SER A 173 -1.76 -4.99 -1.31
C SER A 173 -0.90 -4.17 -0.36
N ARG A 174 0.40 -4.18 -0.61
CA ARG A 174 1.40 -3.48 0.17
C ARG A 174 1.80 -2.22 -0.56
N VAL A 175 1.31 -1.10 -0.03
CA VAL A 175 1.79 0.23 -0.38
C VAL A 175 2.88 0.60 0.62
N LYS A 176 4.09 0.88 0.15
CA LYS A 176 5.16 1.38 1.02
C LYS A 176 4.75 2.77 1.53
N THR A 177 4.44 2.87 2.82
CA THR A 177 4.15 4.15 3.46
C THR A 177 5.43 4.98 3.54
N THR A 178 5.53 6.02 2.71
CA THR A 178 6.53 7.07 2.81
C THR A 178 5.91 8.22 3.62
N GLY A 179 6.45 8.52 4.81
CA GLY A 179 5.95 9.61 5.65
C GLY A 179 4.73 9.26 6.51
N ILE A 180 3.79 10.21 6.59
CA ILE A 180 2.57 10.16 7.41
C ILE A 180 1.38 10.05 6.45
N ILE A 181 0.54 9.03 6.63
CA ILE A 181 -0.73 8.92 5.90
C ILE A 181 -1.84 9.33 6.85
N GLU A 182 -2.55 10.39 6.49
CA GLU A 182 -3.78 10.83 7.15
C GLU A 182 -4.99 10.23 6.42
N THR A 183 -5.96 9.71 7.17
CA THR A 183 -7.24 9.26 6.64
C THR A 183 -8.37 9.77 7.51
N GLN A 184 -9.30 10.50 6.91
CA GLN A 184 -10.45 11.04 7.60
C GLN A 184 -11.66 10.12 7.38
N LEU A 185 -12.34 9.77 8.46
CA LEU A 185 -13.49 8.86 8.48
C LEU A 185 -14.64 9.50 9.23
N GLY A 186 -15.81 9.59 8.60
CA GLY A 186 -17.05 9.93 9.31
C GLY A 186 -17.65 8.67 9.92
N LEU A 187 -17.89 8.67 11.23
CA LEU A 187 -18.55 7.58 11.91
C LEU A 187 -19.66 8.14 12.81
N LYS A 188 -20.91 8.06 12.31
CA LYS A 188 -22.09 8.70 12.90
C LYS A 188 -21.87 10.22 13.02
N ASP A 189 -22.01 10.78 14.22
CA ASP A 189 -21.87 12.21 14.50
C ASP A 189 -20.41 12.63 14.83
N LEU A 190 -19.45 11.70 14.70
CA LEU A 190 -18.04 11.93 15.01
C LEU A 190 -17.17 11.81 13.76
N ASN A 191 -16.24 12.75 13.60
CA ASN A 191 -15.19 12.67 12.59
C ASN A 191 -13.95 12.08 13.23
N PHE A 192 -13.37 11.05 12.62
CA PHE A 192 -12.11 10.46 13.03
C PHE A 192 -11.01 10.86 12.05
N ARG A 193 -9.87 11.29 12.57
CA ARG A 193 -8.64 11.50 11.79
C ARG A 193 -7.63 10.45 12.20
N LEU A 194 -7.37 9.48 11.33
CA LEU A 194 -6.38 8.42 11.56
C LEU A 194 -5.06 8.84 10.93
N GLU A 195 -4.01 8.87 11.74
CA GLU A 195 -2.65 9.14 11.28
C GLU A 195 -1.80 7.88 11.44
N SER A 196 -1.27 7.37 10.33
CA SER A 196 -0.37 6.23 10.33
C SER A 196 1.03 6.66 9.93
N TYR A 197 2.01 6.30 10.77
CA TYR A 197 3.40 6.69 10.58
C TYR A 197 4.20 5.54 10.00
N SER A 198 5.00 5.84 8.98
CA SER A 198 6.02 4.91 8.51
C SER A 198 6.96 4.50 9.65
N SER A 199 7.49 3.27 9.60
CA SER A 199 8.38 2.74 10.64
C SER A 199 9.63 3.61 10.85
N VAL A 200 10.04 4.38 9.83
CA VAL A 200 11.17 5.32 9.89
C VAL A 200 10.86 6.51 10.81
N TYR A 201 9.63 7.03 10.76
CA TYR A 201 9.19 8.16 11.59
C TYR A 201 8.74 7.74 12.99
N SER A 202 8.22 6.50 13.12
CA SER A 202 7.82 5.97 14.42
C SER A 202 8.99 5.96 15.41
N LYS A 203 10.22 5.63 14.98
CA LYS A 203 11.41 5.65 15.85
C LYS A 203 11.70 7.01 16.49
N ASN A 204 11.38 8.12 15.82
CA ASN A 204 11.61 9.46 16.37
C ASN A 204 10.57 9.85 17.44
N ILE A 205 9.34 9.34 17.33
CA ILE A 205 8.27 9.54 18.32
C ILE A 205 8.57 8.74 19.60
N TYR A 206 8.99 7.47 19.47
CA TYR A 206 9.32 6.61 20.62
C TYR A 206 10.55 7.08 21.42
N LEU A 207 11.45 7.84 20.81
CA LEU A 207 12.67 8.34 21.45
C LEU A 207 12.51 9.72 22.11
N GLY A 208 11.28 10.25 22.21
CA GLY A 208 11.00 11.52 22.89
C GLY A 208 11.71 12.73 22.26
N LYS A 209 12.21 12.60 21.03
CA LYS A 209 12.93 13.65 20.30
C LYS A 209 12.11 14.15 19.12
N THR A 210 10.88 14.55 19.37
CA THR A 210 10.24 15.57 18.54
C THR A 210 9.18 16.27 19.38
N HIS A 211 9.33 17.58 19.56
CA HIS A 211 8.24 18.44 19.94
C HIS A 211 7.10 18.17 18.96
N ILE A 212 6.04 17.52 19.44
CA ILE A 212 4.75 17.59 18.77
C ILE A 212 4.37 19.06 18.90
N CYS A 213 4.62 19.82 17.83
CA CYS A 213 4.16 21.18 17.72
C CYS A 213 2.67 21.19 18.06
N ASN A 214 2.33 21.92 19.13
CA ASN A 214 1.04 22.57 19.22
C ASN A 214 0.87 23.41 17.96
N ILE A 215 0.05 22.94 17.03
CA ILE A 215 -0.70 23.77 16.08
C ILE A 215 -2.08 23.13 15.94
#